data_AF-A0A015JK11-F1
#
_entry.id   AF-A0A015JK11-F1
#
_cell.length_a   1.000
_cell.length_b   1.000
_cell.length_c   1.000
_cell.angle_alpha   90.00
_cell.angle_beta   90.00
_cell.angle_gamma   90.00
#
_symmetry.space_group_name_H-M   'P 1'
#
loop_
_entity.id
_entity.type
_entity.pdbx_description
1 polymer ?
#
loop_
_entity_poly.entity_id
_entity_poly.type
_entity_poly.pdbx_seq_one_letter_code
_entity_poly.pdbx_strand_id
1 'polypeptide(L)'
;MDYNKEKKLRYVKSGNKWFNAKRFRGKWDDMKYFNDKEAILLNLEDKTERELLKRLGRESKPQIVIVEGVDGTGKTTIVENVINN
;
A
#
# COMPACT_ATOMS: atom_id res chain seq x y z
N MET A 1 1.13 21.37 14.78
CA MET A 1 1.47 21.20 13.34
C MET A 1 0.29 20.52 12.70
N ASP A 2 -0.54 21.28 11.98
CA ASP A 2 -1.69 20.72 11.27
C ASP A 2 -1.18 19.93 10.08
N TYR A 3 -1.12 18.60 10.23
CA TYR A 3 -1.02 17.71 9.09
C TYR A 3 -2.26 17.95 8.25
N ASN A 4 -2.08 18.65 7.13
CA ASN A 4 -3.09 18.85 6.10
C ASN A 4 -3.50 17.46 5.60
N LYS A 5 -4.48 16.84 6.27
CA LYS A 5 -5.03 15.53 5.90
C LYS A 5 -5.79 15.76 4.59
N GLU A 6 -5.08 15.61 3.48
CA GLU A 6 -5.69 15.59 2.15
C GLU A 6 -6.93 14.69 2.22
N LYS A 7 -8.09 15.24 1.83
CA LYS A 7 -9.38 14.59 1.97
C LYS A 7 -9.36 13.25 1.23
N LYS A 8 -9.39 12.14 1.97
CA LYS A 8 -9.46 10.81 1.37
C LYS A 8 -10.81 10.60 0.71
N LEU A 9 -10.79 10.13 -0.53
CA LEU A 9 -11.96 9.78 -1.33
C LEU A 9 -12.16 8.26 -1.31
N ARG A 10 -13.38 7.84 -1.63
CA ARG A 10 -13.72 6.42 -1.74
C ARG A 10 -13.24 5.86 -3.07
N TYR A 11 -12.49 4.77 -3.01
CA TYR A 11 -12.01 4.01 -4.15
C TYR A 11 -12.48 2.56 -4.03
N VAL A 12 -12.75 1.93 -5.17
CA VAL A 12 -13.18 0.53 -5.26
C VAL A 12 -12.20 -0.26 -6.11
N LYS A 13 -11.94 -1.50 -5.72
CA LYS A 13 -11.08 -2.44 -6.45
C LYS A 13 -11.93 -3.25 -7.42
N SER A 14 -11.44 -3.42 -8.64
CA SER A 14 -11.99 -4.37 -9.61
C SER A 14 -10.83 -5.05 -10.34
N GLY A 15 -10.67 -6.35 -10.13
CA GLY A 15 -9.48 -7.08 -10.54
C GLY A 15 -8.23 -6.51 -9.84
N ASN A 16 -7.20 -6.15 -10.62
CA ASN A 16 -5.93 -5.64 -10.08
C ASN A 16 -5.83 -4.11 -10.05
N LYS A 17 -6.94 -3.39 -10.31
CA LYS A 17 -6.94 -1.92 -10.39
C LYS A 17 -7.93 -1.30 -9.42
N TRP A 18 -7.59 -0.10 -8.96
CA TRP A 18 -8.40 0.75 -8.11
C TRP A 18 -9.04 1.87 -8.91
N PHE A 19 -10.31 2.17 -8.64
CA PHE A 19 -11.09 3.16 -9.37
C PHE A 19 -11.78 4.11 -8.41
N ASN A 20 -11.91 5.38 -8.80
CA ASN A 20 -12.69 6.33 -8.02
C ASN A 20 -14.17 5.89 -7.99
N ALA A 21 -14.70 5.66 -6.79
CA ALA A 21 -16.03 5.06 -6.60
C ALA A 21 -17.16 5.92 -7.20
N LYS A 22 -16.98 7.25 -7.31
CA LYS A 22 -18.00 8.13 -7.90
C LYS A 22 -18.17 7.92 -9.41
N ARG A 23 -17.13 7.44 -10.09
CA ARG A 23 -17.09 7.29 -11.55
C ARG A 23 -17.15 5.83 -12.00
N PHE A 24 -16.90 4.88 -11.10
CA PHE A 24 -16.92 3.47 -11.40
C PHE A 24 -18.36 2.95 -11.51
N ARG A 25 -18.66 2.22 -12.59
CA ARG A 25 -19.91 1.48 -12.76
C ARG A 25 -19.58 0.02 -13.01
N GLY A 26 -19.98 -0.85 -12.10
CA GLY A 26 -19.70 -2.28 -12.19
C GLY A 26 -19.68 -2.96 -10.82
N LYS A 27 -19.46 -4.28 -10.83
CA LYS A 27 -19.16 -5.04 -9.61
C LYS A 27 -17.73 -4.74 -9.15
N TRP A 28 -17.53 -4.67 -7.84
CA TRP A 28 -16.25 -4.40 -7.22
C TRP A 28 -15.97 -5.42 -6.13
N ASP A 29 -14.68 -5.68 -5.91
CA ASP A 29 -14.17 -6.73 -5.03
C ASP A 29 -13.87 -6.21 -3.61
N ASP A 30 -13.39 -4.97 -3.51
CA ASP A 30 -13.01 -4.32 -2.25
C ASP A 30 -13.22 -2.79 -2.31
N MET A 31 -13.30 -2.13 -1.15
CA MET A 31 -13.49 -0.69 -1.02
C MET A 31 -12.63 -0.10 0.10
N LYS A 32 -11.87 0.96 -0.23
CA LYS A 32 -10.98 1.67 0.71
C LYS A 32 -10.96 3.17 0.45
N TYR A 33 -10.38 3.91 1.40
CA TYR A 33 -10.23 5.36 1.31
C TYR A 33 -8.78 5.72 1.02
N PHE A 34 -8.56 6.48 -0.06
CA PHE A 34 -7.25 6.96 -0.49
C PHE A 34 -7.32 8.44 -0.87
N ASN A 35 -6.21 9.16 -0.75
CA ASN A 35 -6.03 10.38 -1.54
C ASN A 35 -5.67 10.02 -3.00
N ASP A 36 -5.71 10.99 -3.89
CA ASP A 36 -5.48 10.72 -5.32
C ASP A 36 -4.04 10.27 -5.60
N LYS A 37 -3.04 10.76 -4.83
CA LYS A 37 -1.64 10.34 -4.95
C LYS A 37 -1.46 8.86 -4.55
N GLU A 38 -2.05 8.46 -3.43
CA GLU A 38 -2.10 7.08 -2.94
C GLU A 38 -2.76 6.16 -3.99
N ALA A 39 -3.89 6.57 -4.57
CA ALA A 39 -4.59 5.78 -5.57
C ALA A 39 -3.80 5.62 -6.88
N ILE A 40 -3.06 6.64 -7.32
CA ILE A 40 -2.17 6.54 -8.48
C ILE A 40 -1.08 5.50 -8.23
N LEU A 41 -0.49 5.49 -7.03
CA LEU A 41 0.55 4.52 -6.66
C LEU A 41 0.06 3.07 -6.73
N LEU A 42 -1.21 2.82 -6.36
CA LEU A 42 -1.80 1.47 -6.39
C LEU A 42 -2.04 0.93 -7.81
N ASN A 43 -2.05 1.80 -8.81
CA ASN A 43 -2.31 1.45 -10.21
C ASN A 43 -1.07 1.62 -11.10
N LEU A 44 0.12 1.84 -10.52
CA LEU A 44 1.33 2.01 -11.31
C LEU A 44 1.62 0.76 -12.15
N GLU A 45 1.98 1.00 -13.40
CA GLU A 45 2.56 -0.04 -14.26
C GLU A 45 3.99 -0.37 -13.80
N ASP A 46 4.38 -1.64 -13.95
CA ASP A 46 5.69 -2.15 -13.53
C ASP A 46 6.86 -1.32 -14.05
N LYS A 47 6.78 -0.82 -15.29
CA LYS A 47 7.83 0.02 -15.89
C LYS A 47 7.95 1.37 -15.17
N THR A 48 6.82 2.02 -14.90
CA THR A 48 6.77 3.31 -14.21
C THR A 48 7.25 3.19 -12.77
N GLU A 49 6.86 2.10 -12.12
CA GLU A 49 7.33 1.76 -10.78
C GLU A 49 8.85 1.54 -10.74
N ARG A 50 9.41 0.74 -11.64
CA ARG A 50 10.87 0.51 -11.71
C ARG A 50 11.66 1.79 -11.91
N GLU A 51 11.18 2.67 -12.77
CA GLU A 51 11.80 3.98 -13.00
C GLU A 51 11.73 4.87 -11.75
N LEU A 52 10.59 4.87 -11.05
CA LEU A 52 10.43 5.56 -9.76
C LEU A 52 11.41 5.04 -8.70
N LEU A 53 11.53 3.72 -8.56
CA LEU A 53 12.46 3.09 -7.62
C LEU A 53 13.91 3.48 -7.94
N LYS A 54 14.30 3.43 -9.21
CA LYS A 54 15.64 3.84 -9.66
C LYS A 54 15.94 5.31 -9.32
N ARG A 55 14.99 6.21 -9.55
CA ARG A 55 15.13 7.64 -9.20
C ARG A 55 15.25 7.87 -7.70
N LEU A 56 14.59 7.04 -6.90
CA LEU A 56 14.67 7.05 -5.44
C LEU A 56 15.92 6.35 -4.90
N GLY A 57 16.80 5.82 -5.76
CA GLY A 57 18.00 5.07 -5.36
C GLY A 57 17.66 3.75 -4.67
N ARG A 58 16.52 3.13 -5.03
CA ARG A 58 16.05 1.88 -4.44
C ARG A 58 16.00 0.78 -5.49
N GLU A 59 16.46 -0.40 -5.11
CA GLU A 59 16.39 -1.59 -5.98
C GLU A 59 15.01 -2.27 -5.94
N SER A 60 14.28 -2.12 -4.84
CA SER A 60 12.99 -2.77 -4.61
C SER A 60 12.00 -1.90 -3.85
N LYS A 61 10.71 -2.23 -3.96
CA LYS A 61 9.64 -1.64 -3.15
C LYS A 61 9.92 -1.89 -1.66
N PRO A 62 9.84 -0.87 -0.79
CA PRO A 62 9.85 -1.11 0.66
C PRO A 62 8.70 -2.04 1.05
N GLN A 63 9.01 -3.03 1.88
CA GLN A 63 8.05 -3.98 2.43
C GLN A 63 7.75 -3.61 3.88
N ILE A 64 6.48 -3.66 4.26
CA ILE A 64 6.04 -3.50 5.65
C ILE A 64 5.46 -4.85 6.07
N VAL A 65 6.02 -5.43 7.13
CA VAL A 65 5.53 -6.66 7.75
C VAL A 65 4.97 -6.28 9.12
N ILE A 66 3.71 -6.62 9.37
CA ILE A 66 3.05 -6.39 10.66
C ILE A 66 2.96 -7.75 11.37
N VAL A 67 3.55 -7.83 12.56
CA VAL A 67 3.53 -9.04 13.41
C VAL A 67 2.67 -8.76 14.63
N GLU A 68 1.48 -9.35 14.67
CA GLU A 68 0.51 -9.20 15.75
C GLU A 68 0.23 -10.53 16.44
N GLY A 69 -0.12 -10.46 17.72
CA GLY A 69 -0.41 -11.63 18.56
C GLY A 69 -0.37 -11.28 20.04
N VAL A 70 -0.93 -12.15 20.88
CA VAL A 70 -0.89 -12.00 22.35
C VAL A 70 0.54 -12.10 22.89
N ASP A 71 0.76 -11.70 24.14
CA ASP A 71 2.09 -11.80 24.73
C ASP A 71 2.54 -13.25 24.91
N GLY A 72 3.86 -13.48 24.78
CA GLY A 72 4.45 -14.82 24.87
C GLY A 72 4.38 -15.67 23.59
N THR A 73 3.80 -15.19 22.49
CA THR A 73 3.72 -15.95 21.22
C THR A 73 5.02 -15.96 20.39
N GLY A 74 6.11 -15.39 20.90
CA GLY A 74 7.40 -15.39 20.20
C GLY A 74 7.52 -14.35 19.09
N LYS A 75 6.74 -13.27 19.11
CA LYS A 75 6.83 -12.15 18.14
C LYS A 75 8.27 -11.63 18.01
N THR A 76 8.94 -11.39 19.15
CA THR A 76 10.34 -10.93 19.19
C THR A 76 11.28 -11.95 18.53
N THR A 77 11.15 -13.23 18.88
CA THR A 77 11.99 -14.31 18.34
C THR A 77 11.87 -14.42 16.81
N ILE A 78 10.67 -14.28 16.26
CA ILE A 78 10.48 -14.29 14.80
C ILE A 78 11.17 -13.08 14.16
N VAL A 79 11.00 -11.88 14.72
CA VAL A 79 11.62 -10.66 14.19
C VAL A 79 13.15 -10.76 14.20
N GLU A 80 13.74 -11.24 15.29
CA GLU A 80 15.18 -11.44 15.40
C GLU A 80 15.72 -12.43 14.35
N ASN A 81 15.02 -13.55 14.12
CA ASN A 81 15.43 -14.55 13.14
C ASN A 81 15.29 -14.08 11.69
N VAL A 82 14.35 -13.19 11.39
CA VAL A 82 14.11 -12.70 10.02
C VAL A 82 15.05 -11.53 9.66
N ILE A 83 15.36 -10.65 10.61
CA ILE A 83 16.19 -9.46 10.35
C ILE A 83 17.70 -9.76 10.42
N ASN A 84 18.13 -10.68 11.29
CA ASN A 84 19.55 -10.96 11.52
C ASN A 84 20.13 -12.07 10.61
N ASN A 85 19.37 -12.55 9.62
CA ASN A 85 19.88 -13.39 8.53
C ASN A 85 20.28 -12.52 7.34
#